data_AF-A0A0G1QRA4-F1
#
_entry.id   AF-A0A0G1QRA4-F1
#
_cell.length_a   1.000
_cell.length_b   1.000
_cell.length_c   1.000
_cell.angle_alpha   90.00
_cell.angle_beta   90.00
_cell.angle_gamma   90.00
#
_symmetry.space_group_name_H-M   'P 1'
#
loop_
_entity.id
_entity.type
_entity.pdbx_description
1 polymer ?
#
loop_
_entity_poly.entity_id
_entity_poly.type
_entity_poly.pdbx_seq_one_letter_code
_entity_poly.pdbx_strand_id
1 'polypeptide(L)'
;MRTTIIPAQITTVEDKVAGSLNMTQVLILMTPILWTAIVYILLMPSMKLTSFKLVLIIISTTISGILALRIKDKIVAEWLGVLLKYRLRPKYWLYNKNDITNRILDIPDIPDIALVPRISSKKAINKQKTEINIADLVRFEQLIDSGKVAVSYSLKK
;
A
#
# COMPACT_ATOMS: atom_id res chain seq x y z
N MET A 1 49.67 41.33 18.70
CA MET A 1 49.12 40.71 17.47
C MET A 1 47.91 41.51 17.05
N ARG A 2 47.90 42.11 15.84
CA ARG A 2 46.72 42.81 15.33
C ARG A 2 45.73 41.74 14.85
N THR A 3 44.62 41.58 15.57
CA THR A 3 43.53 40.72 15.13
C THR A 3 42.73 41.47 14.08
N THR A 4 42.93 41.13 12.81
CA THR A 4 42.06 41.62 11.74
C THR A 4 40.71 40.93 11.91
N ILE A 5 39.72 41.67 12.40
CA ILE A 5 38.35 41.21 12.51
C ILE A 5 37.79 41.26 11.10
N ILE A 6 37.61 40.10 10.47
CA ILE A 6 36.93 40.02 9.18
C ILE A 6 35.46 40.35 9.47
N PRO A 7 34.87 41.39 8.84
CA PRO A 7 33.47 41.71 9.06
C PRO A 7 32.62 40.50 8.68
N ALA A 8 31.63 40.17 9.52
CA ALA A 8 30.70 39.09 9.21
C ALA A 8 30.08 39.32 7.83
N GLN A 9 30.04 38.28 7.01
CA GLN A 9 29.41 38.33 5.70
C GLN A 9 27.95 38.78 5.89
N ILE A 10 27.62 39.95 5.35
CA ILE A 10 26.25 40.46 5.32
C ILE A 10 25.53 39.64 4.25
N THR A 11 24.96 38.51 4.65
CA THR A 11 23.99 37.81 3.82
C THR A 11 22.72 38.63 3.82
N THR A 12 22.16 38.87 2.64
CA THR A 12 20.85 39.53 2.54
C THR A 12 19.81 38.65 3.21
N VAL A 13 18.70 39.26 3.63
CA VAL A 13 17.56 38.49 4.19
C VAL A 13 17.04 37.44 3.21
N GLU A 14 17.21 37.66 1.91
CA GLU A 14 16.85 36.76 0.82
C GLU A 14 17.73 35.51 0.81
N ASP A 15 19.06 35.67 0.90
CA ASP A 15 20.01 34.56 0.97
C ASP A 15 19.78 33.70 2.22
N LYS A 16 19.40 34.34 3.33
CA LYS A 16 19.06 33.63 4.57
C LYS A 16 17.79 32.79 4.43
N VAL A 17 16.79 33.26 3.68
CA VAL A 17 15.56 32.51 3.40
C VAL A 17 15.84 31.37 2.43
N ALA A 18 16.58 31.61 1.35
CA ALA A 18 16.96 30.59 0.38
C ALA A 18 17.81 29.47 1.02
N GLY A 19 18.75 29.83 1.90
CA GLY A 19 19.58 28.88 2.64
C GLY A 19 18.84 28.12 3.75
N SER A 20 17.61 28.52 4.10
CA SER A 20 16.82 27.84 5.14
C SER A 20 16.04 26.63 4.63
N LEU A 21 15.90 26.49 3.31
CA LEU A 21 15.19 25.38 2.67
C LEU A 21 16.01 24.09 2.75
N ASN A 22 15.41 23.06 3.33
CA ASN A 22 16.03 21.74 3.37
C ASN A 22 15.95 21.09 1.98
N MET A 23 16.94 20.29 1.60
CA MET A 23 16.99 19.54 0.34
C MET A 23 15.70 18.75 0.07
N THR A 24 15.11 18.14 1.10
CA THR A 24 13.83 17.42 0.97
C THR A 24 12.67 18.34 0.60
N GLN A 25 12.64 19.58 1.12
CA GLN A 25 11.60 20.56 0.76
C GLN A 25 11.75 21.00 -0.70
N VAL A 26 12.99 21.22 -1.15
CA VAL A 26 13.28 21.52 -2.56
C VAL A 26 12.79 20.39 -3.45
N LEU A 27 13.09 19.14 -3.11
CA LEU A 27 12.64 17.98 -3.89
C LEU A 27 11.12 17.85 -3.95
N ILE A 28 10.42 18.09 -2.83
CA ILE A 28 8.95 18.10 -2.78
C ILE A 28 8.40 19.21 -3.68
N LEU A 29 8.99 20.40 -3.67
CA LEU A 29 8.56 21.53 -4.51
C LEU A 29 8.88 21.33 -6.01
N MET A 30 9.84 20.49 -6.36
CA MET A 30 10.10 20.09 -7.75
C MET A 30 9.10 19.05 -8.27
N THR A 31 8.48 18.27 -7.39
CA THR A 31 7.52 17.21 -7.76
C THR A 31 6.33 17.72 -8.59
N PRO A 32 5.63 18.82 -8.24
CA PRO A 32 4.50 19.30 -9.04
C PRO A 32 4.95 19.79 -10.43
N ILE A 33 6.18 20.30 -10.58
CA ILE A 33 6.72 20.73 -11.89
C ILE A 33 6.92 19.52 -12.80
N LEU A 34 7.47 18.42 -12.28
CA LEU A 34 7.58 17.17 -13.04
C LEU A 34 6.19 16.60 -13.36
N TRP A 35 5.27 16.68 -12.39
CA TRP A 35 3.89 16.24 -12.58
C TRP A 35 3.16 17.02 -13.67
N THR A 36 3.34 18.35 -13.76
CA THR A 36 2.72 19.15 -14.81
C THR A 36 3.19 18.72 -16.19
N ALA A 37 4.49 18.44 -16.37
CA ALA A 37 5.04 17.95 -17.62
C ALA A 37 4.44 16.60 -18.02
N ILE A 38 4.32 15.67 -17.07
CA ILE A 38 3.70 14.36 -17.28
C ILE A 38 2.23 14.52 -17.71
N VAL A 39 1.44 15.32 -16.98
CA VAL A 39 0.02 15.56 -17.30
C VAL A 39 -0.15 16.26 -18.65
N TYR A 40 0.77 17.16 -19.00
CA TYR A 40 0.70 17.90 -20.25
C TYR A 40 0.93 17.01 -21.47
N ILE A 41 1.93 16.13 -21.41
CA ILE A 41 2.36 15.26 -22.51
C ILE A 41 1.45 14.04 -22.64
N LEU A 42 1.18 13.35 -21.52
CA LEU A 42 0.62 12.00 -21.52
C LEU A 42 -0.91 12.01 -21.60
N LEU A 43 -1.56 13.05 -21.09
CA LEU A 43 -3.01 13.12 -20.99
C LEU A 43 -3.61 13.76 -22.25
N MET A 44 -4.60 13.10 -22.88
CA MET A 44 -5.33 13.65 -24.03
C MET A 44 -6.24 14.81 -23.59
N PRO A 45 -6.38 15.90 -24.38
CA PRO A 45 -5.68 16.25 -25.62
C PRO A 45 -4.21 16.61 -25.34
N SER A 46 -3.27 15.92 -25.99
CA SER A 46 -1.84 16.16 -25.79
C SER A 46 -1.47 17.57 -26.24
N MET A 47 -0.55 18.21 -25.51
CA MET A 47 -0.03 19.54 -25.83
C MET A 47 -1.08 20.67 -25.94
N LYS A 48 -2.21 20.51 -25.26
CA LYS A 48 -3.19 21.58 -25.06
C LYS A 48 -3.48 21.75 -23.58
N LEU A 49 -3.58 23.01 -23.16
CA LEU A 49 -3.97 23.37 -21.81
C LEU A 49 -5.49 23.40 -21.70
N THR A 50 -6.07 22.35 -21.12
CA THR A 50 -7.51 22.25 -20.87
C THR A 50 -7.83 22.49 -19.39
N SER A 51 -9.04 22.95 -19.08
CA SER A 51 -9.47 23.22 -17.70
C SER A 51 -9.29 22.02 -16.77
N PHE A 52 -9.52 20.81 -17.28
CA PHE A 52 -9.30 19.56 -16.54
C PHE A 52 -7.83 19.38 -16.10
N LYS A 53 -6.87 19.62 -17.00
CA LYS A 53 -5.43 19.52 -16.66
C LYS A 53 -5.01 20.60 -15.67
N LEU A 54 -5.56 21.81 -15.79
CA LEU A 54 -5.30 22.88 -14.84
C LEU A 54 -5.73 22.50 -13.42
N VAL A 55 -6.92 21.92 -13.26
CA VAL A 55 -7.40 21.45 -11.95
C VAL A 55 -6.45 20.41 -11.35
N LEU A 56 -5.99 19.43 -12.14
CA LEU A 56 -5.00 18.43 -11.71
C LEU A 56 -3.68 19.05 -11.27
N ILE A 57 -3.19 20.05 -12.01
CA ILE A 57 -1.95 20.77 -11.70
C ILE A 57 -2.09 21.56 -10.39
N ILE A 58 -3.21 22.25 -10.21
CA ILE A 58 -3.47 23.03 -8.99
C ILE A 58 -3.51 22.11 -7.79
N ILE A 59 -4.27 21.00 -7.85
CA ILE A 59 -4.35 20.02 -6.76
C ILE A 59 -2.96 19.48 -6.40
N SER A 60 -2.17 19.07 -7.39
CA SER A 60 -0.81 18.55 -7.16
C SER A 60 0.13 19.59 -6.53
N THR A 61 0.05 20.84 -6.99
CA THR A 61 0.84 21.97 -6.45
C THR A 61 0.43 22.28 -5.02
N THR A 62 -0.87 22.32 -4.72
CA THR A 62 -1.37 22.58 -3.36
C THR A 62 -0.94 21.48 -2.39
N ILE A 63 -1.08 20.21 -2.78
CA ILE A 63 -0.64 19.08 -1.95
C ILE A 63 0.86 19.17 -1.66
N SER A 64 1.68 19.41 -2.69
CA SER A 64 3.13 19.53 -2.54
C SER A 64 3.53 20.73 -1.67
N GLY A 65 2.81 21.85 -1.80
CA GLY A 65 3.01 23.03 -0.96
C GLY A 65 2.72 22.77 0.53
N ILE A 66 1.61 22.09 0.83
CA ILE A 66 1.27 21.68 2.20
C ILE A 66 2.33 20.74 2.77
N LEU A 67 2.80 19.78 1.96
CA LEU A 67 3.77 18.78 2.40
C LEU A 67 5.17 19.36 2.65
N ALA A 68 5.55 20.40 1.91
CA ALA A 68 6.81 21.13 2.08
C ALA A 68 6.81 22.07 3.30
N LEU A 69 5.64 22.38 3.88
CA LEU A 69 5.53 23.31 4.99
C LEU A 69 6.29 22.79 6.22
N ARG A 70 7.02 23.69 6.90
CA ARG A 70 7.77 23.40 8.12
C ARG A 70 6.98 23.89 9.32
N ILE A 71 6.60 22.98 10.21
CA ILE A 71 5.92 23.28 11.48
C ILE A 71 6.85 22.89 12.61
N LYS A 72 7.19 23.84 13.51
CA LYS A 72 8.08 23.61 14.66
C LYS A 72 9.39 22.88 14.25
N ASP A 73 10.05 23.42 13.24
CA ASP A 73 11.30 22.91 12.68
C ASP A 73 11.27 21.52 12.00
N LYS A 74 10.09 20.89 11.89
CA LYS A 74 9.91 19.61 11.19
C LYS A 74 9.08 19.77 9.94
N ILE A 75 9.44 19.04 8.90
CA ILE A 75 8.71 19.06 7.62
C ILE A 75 7.45 18.18 7.77
N VAL A 76 6.30 18.66 7.26
CA VAL A 76 5.04 17.91 7.31
C VAL A 76 5.16 16.54 6.62
N ALA A 77 5.90 16.46 5.52
CA ALA A 77 6.21 15.20 4.83
C ALA A 77 6.85 14.14 5.75
N GLU A 78 7.77 14.52 6.63
CA GLU A 78 8.43 13.60 7.56
C GLU A 78 7.44 13.05 8.59
N TRP A 79 6.57 13.92 9.12
CA TRP A 79 5.49 13.52 10.02
C TRP A 79 4.54 12.52 9.36
N LEU A 80 4.11 12.80 8.13
CA LEU A 80 3.28 11.90 7.35
C LEU A 80 3.98 10.55 7.11
N GLY A 81 5.29 10.57 6.80
CA GLY A 81 6.11 9.38 6.63
C GLY A 81 6.15 8.50 7.89
N VAL A 82 6.32 9.09 9.06
CA VAL A 82 6.28 8.35 10.35
C VAL A 82 4.89 7.75 10.58
N LEU A 83 3.83 8.52 10.34
CA LEU A 83 2.45 8.04 10.50
C LEU A 83 2.12 6.86 9.58
N LEU A 84 2.55 6.93 8.32
CA LEU A 84 2.38 5.86 7.33
C LEU A 84 3.14 4.60 7.74
N LYS A 85 4.42 4.74 8.13
CA LYS A 85 5.22 3.60 8.62
C LYS A 85 4.58 2.95 9.85
N TYR A 86 4.06 3.76 10.77
CA TYR A 86 3.36 3.26 11.95
C TYR A 86 2.09 2.48 11.56
N ARG A 87 1.31 2.98 10.60
CA ARG A 87 0.08 2.33 10.14
C ARG A 87 0.33 1.04 9.35
N LEU A 88 1.38 1.01 8.52
CA LEU A 88 1.78 -0.15 7.72
C LEU A 88 2.49 -1.24 8.53
N ARG A 89 2.80 -0.98 9.80
CA ARG A 89 3.44 -1.98 10.66
C ARG A 89 2.56 -3.23 10.75
N PRO A 90 3.10 -4.43 10.46
CA PRO A 90 2.36 -5.67 10.62
C PRO A 90 1.96 -5.85 12.09
N LYS A 91 0.66 -5.91 12.36
CA LYS A 91 0.11 -6.07 13.72
C LYS A 91 0.04 -7.53 14.15
N TYR A 92 -0.14 -8.43 13.19
CA TYR A 92 -0.31 -9.85 13.44
C TYR A 92 0.94 -10.57 12.98
N TRP A 93 1.61 -11.21 13.93
CA TRP A 93 2.65 -12.18 13.63
C TRP A 93 1.95 -13.51 13.39
N LEU A 94 1.74 -13.89 12.13
CA LEU A 94 1.22 -15.21 11.81
C LEU A 94 2.37 -16.22 11.94
N TYR A 95 2.76 -16.54 13.18
CA TYR A 95 3.77 -17.57 13.43
C TYR A 95 3.11 -18.94 13.35
N ASN A 96 3.16 -19.57 12.17
CA ASN A 96 2.66 -20.93 11.97
C ASN A 96 3.80 -21.93 12.19
N LYS A 97 3.74 -22.70 13.29
CA LYS A 97 4.72 -23.76 13.58
C LYS A 97 4.72 -24.89 12.56
N ASN A 98 3.65 -25.02 11.77
CA ASN A 98 3.52 -26.01 10.71
C ASN A 98 3.98 -25.49 9.34
N ASP A 99 4.49 -24.25 9.26
CA ASP A 99 5.08 -23.75 8.02
C ASP A 99 6.48 -24.35 7.83
N ILE A 100 6.71 -24.87 6.62
CA ILE A 100 7.95 -25.49 6.17
C ILE A 100 8.86 -24.50 5.44
N THR A 101 8.40 -23.28 5.15
CA THR A 101 9.23 -22.27 4.51
C THR A 101 10.43 -21.88 5.40
N ASN A 102 11.60 -21.75 4.77
CA ASN A 102 12.90 -21.45 5.40
C ASN A 102 13.41 -22.48 6.43
N ARG A 103 12.90 -23.71 6.44
CA ARG A 103 13.52 -24.81 7.19
C ARG A 103 14.45 -25.61 6.27
N ILE A 104 15.64 -25.94 6.76
CA ILE A 104 16.48 -26.96 6.16
C ILE A 104 15.83 -28.28 6.52
N LEU A 105 15.19 -28.92 5.54
CA LEU A 105 14.62 -30.24 5.70
C LEU A 105 15.72 -31.25 5.42
N ASP A 106 16.26 -31.85 6.47
CA ASP A 106 17.14 -33.01 6.36
C ASP A 106 16.30 -34.23 5.98
N ILE A 107 15.86 -34.26 4.71
CA ILE A 107 15.17 -35.41 4.15
C ILE A 107 16.25 -36.47 3.94
N PRO A 108 16.20 -37.62 4.63
CA PRO A 108 17.15 -38.69 4.35
C PRO A 108 16.94 -39.13 2.89
N ASP A 109 18.03 -39.30 2.14
CA ASP A 109 18.00 -39.94 0.82
C ASP A 109 17.55 -41.39 1.03
N ILE A 110 16.23 -41.61 0.90
CA ILE A 110 15.64 -42.94 0.95
C ILE A 110 16.12 -43.60 -0.35
N PRO A 111 16.93 -44.68 -0.30
CA PRO A 111 17.27 -45.41 -1.53
C PRO A 111 15.97 -45.88 -2.18
N ASP A 112 15.95 -45.98 -3.51
CA ASP A 112 14.81 -46.47 -4.32
C ASP A 112 14.45 -47.93 -3.96
N ILE A 113 13.98 -48.15 -2.74
CA ILE A 113 13.35 -49.38 -2.34
C ILE A 113 11.99 -49.29 -3.00
N ALA A 114 11.82 -50.09 -4.06
CA ALA A 114 10.59 -50.24 -4.81
C ALA A 114 9.40 -50.09 -3.86
N LEU A 115 8.75 -48.93 -3.96
CA LEU A 115 7.54 -48.64 -3.21
C LEU A 115 6.55 -49.70 -3.67
N VAL A 116 6.37 -50.78 -2.90
CA VAL A 116 5.19 -51.61 -3.05
C VAL A 116 4.05 -50.63 -2.86
N PRO A 117 3.22 -50.36 -3.89
CA PRO A 117 2.16 -49.38 -3.75
C PRO A 117 1.26 -49.95 -2.68
N ARG A 118 1.34 -49.39 -1.46
CA ARG A 118 0.38 -49.68 -0.42
C ARG A 118 -0.92 -49.26 -1.04
N ILE A 119 -1.79 -50.24 -1.33
CA ILE A 119 -3.18 -50.01 -1.71
C ILE A 119 -3.82 -49.42 -0.46
N SER A 120 -3.56 -48.14 -0.23
CA SER A 120 -4.36 -47.32 0.62
C SER A 120 -5.69 -47.31 -0.11
N SER A 121 -6.68 -48.00 0.46
CA SER A 121 -8.06 -47.69 0.16
C SER A 121 -8.24 -46.23 0.53
N LYS A 122 -7.95 -45.33 -0.40
CA LYS A 122 -8.46 -43.97 -0.35
C LYS A 122 -9.95 -44.17 -0.29
N LYS A 123 -10.53 -44.10 0.92
CA LYS A 123 -11.95 -43.87 1.06
C LYS A 123 -12.15 -42.59 0.28
N ALA A 124 -12.68 -42.72 -0.93
CA ALA A 124 -12.95 -41.59 -1.78
C ALA A 124 -13.84 -40.70 -0.94
N ILE A 125 -13.28 -39.59 -0.47
CA ILE A 125 -14.10 -38.47 -0.04
C ILE A 125 -14.79 -38.11 -1.34
N ASN A 126 -16.01 -38.61 -1.47
CA ASN A 126 -16.87 -38.33 -2.59
C ASN A 126 -17.00 -36.82 -2.59
N LYS A 127 -16.20 -36.18 -3.43
CA LYS A 127 -16.25 -34.75 -3.68
C LYS A 127 -17.48 -34.61 -4.59
N GLN A 128 -18.65 -34.85 -4.01
CA GLN A 128 -19.92 -34.49 -4.61
C GLN A 128 -19.78 -33.01 -4.89
N LYS A 129 -19.57 -32.71 -6.17
CA LYS A 129 -19.71 -31.37 -6.69
C LYS A 129 -21.20 -31.12 -6.58
N THR A 130 -21.63 -30.50 -5.49
CA THR A 130 -23.04 -30.16 -5.29
C THR A 130 -23.39 -29.18 -6.39
N GLU A 131 -24.03 -29.64 -7.45
CA GLU A 131 -24.59 -28.77 -8.48
C GLU A 131 -25.76 -28.05 -7.84
N ILE A 132 -25.52 -26.80 -7.48
CA ILE A 132 -26.53 -25.95 -6.87
C ILE A 132 -27.55 -25.59 -7.96
N ASN A 133 -28.76 -26.13 -7.86
CA ASN A 133 -29.84 -25.84 -8.79
C ASN A 133 -30.36 -24.41 -8.56
N ILE A 134 -30.38 -23.61 -9.62
CA ILE A 134 -30.77 -22.19 -9.58
C ILE A 134 -32.24 -22.02 -9.13
N ALA A 135 -33.12 -22.96 -9.47
CA ALA A 135 -34.52 -22.91 -9.05
C ALA A 135 -34.68 -23.03 -7.52
N ASP A 136 -33.83 -23.83 -6.87
CA ASP A 136 -33.84 -23.99 -5.42
C ASP A 136 -33.31 -22.74 -4.71
N LEU A 137 -32.38 -22.01 -5.34
CA LEU A 137 -31.91 -20.71 -4.84
C LEU A 137 -33.01 -19.65 -4.84
N VAL A 138 -33.73 -19.51 -5.95
CA VAL A 138 -34.81 -18.51 -6.05
C VAL A 138 -35.93 -18.84 -5.05
N ARG A 139 -36.25 -20.12 -4.87
CA ARG A 139 -37.25 -20.55 -3.90
C ARG A 139 -36.79 -20.32 -2.46
N PHE A 140 -35.51 -20.54 -2.17
CA PHE A 140 -34.92 -20.22 -0.88
C PHE A 140 -34.97 -18.73 -0.57
N GLU A 141 -34.65 -17.89 -1.56
CA GLU A 141 -34.68 -16.43 -1.44
C GLU A 141 -36.11 -15.92 -1.20
N GLN A 142 -37.10 -16.46 -1.92
CA GLN A 142 -38.52 -16.18 -1.66
C GLN A 142 -38.97 -16.59 -0.26
N LEU A 143 -38.45 -17.70 0.28
CA LEU A 143 -38.80 -18.15 1.63
C LEU A 143 -38.18 -17.23 2.71
N ILE A 144 -36.96 -16.75 2.51
CA ILE A 144 -36.34 -15.74 3.38
C ILE A 144 -37.14 -14.44 3.33
N ASP A 145 -37.46 -13.96 2.13
CA ASP A 145 -38.14 -12.68 1.93
C ASP A 145 -39.59 -12.70 2.44
N SER A 146 -40.24 -13.88 2.41
CA SER A 146 -41.58 -14.05 2.98
C SER A 146 -41.63 -13.91 4.51
N GLY A 147 -40.49 -13.95 5.21
CA GLY A 147 -40.40 -13.77 6.67
C GLY A 147 -41.09 -14.84 7.51
N LYS A 148 -41.60 -15.91 6.90
CA LYS A 148 -42.36 -16.98 7.58
C LYS A 148 -41.49 -18.10 8.16
N VAL A 149 -40.18 -18.06 7.92
CA VAL A 149 -39.24 -19.13 8.30
C VAL A 149 -38.06 -18.56 9.07
N ALA A 150 -37.77 -19.14 10.24
CA ALA A 150 -36.58 -18.83 11.03
C ALA A 150 -35.45 -19.82 10.68
N VAL A 151 -34.31 -19.30 10.22
CA VAL A 151 -33.14 -20.12 9.87
C VAL A 151 -32.12 -20.07 11.00
N SER A 152 -31.69 -21.23 11.51
CA SER A 152 -30.62 -21.35 12.51
C SER A 152 -29.48 -22.21 11.98
N TYR A 153 -28.24 -21.73 12.07
CA TYR A 153 -27.06 -22.49 11.67
C TYR A 153 -26.52 -23.31 12.84
N SER A 154 -26.42 -24.63 12.66
CA SER A 154 -25.72 -25.52 13.58
C SER A 154 -24.42 -26.00 12.94
N LEU A 155 -23.30 -25.41 13.35
CA LEU A 155 -21.98 -25.89 12.95
C LEU A 155 -21.64 -27.12 13.77
N LYS A 156 -21.54 -28.27 13.10
CA LYS A 156 -21.11 -29.53 13.73
C LYS A 156 -19.58 -29.50 13.87
N LYS A 157 -19.11 -29.62 15.11
CA LYS A 157 -17.69 -29.60 15.48
C LYS A 157 -16.96 -30.84 15.00
#